data_AF-A0AAV8ZDC9-F1
#
_entry.id   AF-A0AAV8ZDC9-F1
#
_cell.length_a   1.000
_cell.length_b   1.000
_cell.length_c   1.000
_cell.angle_alpha   90.00
_cell.angle_beta   90.00
_cell.angle_gamma   90.00
#
_symmetry.space_group_name_H-M   'P 1'
#
loop_
_entity.id
_entity.type
_entity.pdbx_description
1 polymer ?
#
loop_
_entity_poly.entity_id
_entity_poly.type
_entity_poly.pdbx_seq_one_letter_code
_entity_poly.pdbx_strand_id
1 'polypeptide(L)'
;MVKNKSFRVIHENIALAEDLGFERRKILKYGYILHNYPTYPKTVLNDFPNLAGVDMRIAMRQYPKLMMTSPKNILKIYGILKQFDIADEVIRKQMNVFHMSPETVQLRLEGIQSSSDLRVLLKHPRILSLVVHHNRAKSRLSFLQQLQLKCASLIILGTGVNEDFDDYVREGKDINKDKDVVTFFKKHF
;
A
#
# COMPACT_ATOMS: atom_id res chain seq x y z
N MET A 1 -19.98 -11.47 -8.09
CA MET A 1 -21.43 -11.67 -7.88
C MET A 1 -21.73 -11.53 -6.38
N VAL A 2 -22.65 -10.65 -6.00
CA VAL A 2 -23.06 -10.51 -4.58
C VAL A 2 -23.92 -11.70 -4.21
N LYS A 3 -23.50 -12.46 -3.19
CA LYS A 3 -24.20 -13.66 -2.72
C LYS A 3 -24.39 -13.52 -1.21
N ASN A 4 -25.52 -13.96 -0.69
CA ASN A 4 -25.78 -14.09 0.75
C ASN A 4 -25.69 -12.77 1.56
N LYS A 5 -26.16 -11.64 0.99
CA LYS A 5 -26.34 -10.36 1.70
C LYS A 5 -27.76 -9.86 1.49
N SER A 6 -28.35 -9.27 2.53
CA SER A 6 -29.68 -8.67 2.41
C SER A 6 -29.64 -7.43 1.51
N PHE A 7 -30.72 -7.17 0.78
CA PHE A 7 -30.85 -5.96 -0.03
C PHE A 7 -30.65 -4.68 0.79
N ARG A 8 -31.09 -4.68 2.06
CA ARG A 8 -30.84 -3.58 2.99
C ARG A 8 -29.35 -3.31 3.18
N VAL A 9 -28.53 -4.34 3.43
CA VAL A 9 -27.06 -4.16 3.61
C VAL A 9 -26.42 -3.67 2.31
N ILE A 10 -26.84 -4.20 1.17
CA ILE A 10 -26.36 -3.73 -0.14
C ILE A 10 -26.69 -2.25 -0.34
N HIS A 11 -27.93 -1.85 -0.07
CA HIS A 11 -28.38 -0.47 -0.17
C HIS A 11 -27.60 0.46 0.78
N GLU A 12 -27.38 0.06 2.03
CA GLU A 12 -26.56 0.81 2.98
C GLU A 12 -25.11 0.99 2.49
N ASN A 13 -24.51 -0.04 1.88
CA ASN A 13 -23.17 0.06 1.29
C ASN A 13 -23.12 0.98 0.06
N ILE A 14 -24.16 0.98 -0.78
CA ILE A 14 -24.28 1.90 -1.92
C ILE A 14 -24.38 3.34 -1.42
N ALA A 15 -25.30 3.62 -0.50
CA ALA A 15 -25.49 4.94 0.06
C ALA A 15 -24.21 5.48 0.73
N LEU A 16 -23.48 4.62 1.45
CA LEU A 16 -22.20 4.99 2.05
C LEU A 16 -21.13 5.27 0.99
N ALA A 17 -21.05 4.48 -0.08
CA ALA A 17 -20.09 4.73 -1.14
C ALA A 17 -20.41 6.04 -1.89
N GLU A 18 -21.69 6.34 -2.13
CA GLU A 18 -22.14 7.59 -2.72
C GLU A 18 -21.83 8.80 -1.81
N ASP A 19 -22.06 8.69 -0.50
CA ASP A 19 -21.68 9.70 0.52
C ASP A 19 -20.16 9.95 0.58
N LEU A 20 -19.37 8.91 0.31
CA LEU A 20 -17.92 9.01 0.15
C LEU A 20 -17.50 9.57 -1.22
N GLY A 21 -18.44 9.87 -2.13
CA GLY A 21 -18.19 10.45 -3.45
C GLY A 21 -17.80 9.44 -4.52
N PHE A 22 -18.27 8.20 -4.43
CA PHE A 22 -18.02 7.19 -5.46
C PHE A 22 -19.06 7.31 -6.56
N GLU A 23 -18.60 7.36 -7.80
CA GLU A 23 -19.48 7.22 -8.96
C GLU A 23 -20.03 5.79 -9.07
N ARG A 24 -21.25 5.64 -9.62
CA ARG A 24 -21.87 4.31 -9.82
C ARG A 24 -20.99 3.34 -10.60
N ARG A 25 -20.30 3.81 -11.64
CA ARG A 25 -19.33 2.99 -12.40
C ARG A 25 -18.21 2.46 -11.52
N LYS A 26 -17.73 3.27 -10.58
CA LYS A 26 -16.68 2.90 -9.62
C LYS A 26 -17.19 1.87 -8.61
N ILE A 27 -18.42 2.01 -8.12
CA ILE A 27 -19.07 1.03 -7.24
C ILE A 27 -19.19 -0.33 -7.95
N LEU A 28 -19.63 -0.34 -9.21
CA LEU A 28 -19.73 -1.57 -10.01
C LEU A 28 -18.36 -2.21 -10.28
N LYS A 29 -17.35 -1.39 -10.62
CA LYS A 29 -15.95 -1.84 -10.79
C LYS A 29 -15.40 -2.48 -9.51
N TYR A 30 -15.77 -1.93 -8.35
CA TYR A 30 -15.36 -2.41 -7.04
C TYR A 30 -16.51 -3.11 -6.31
N GLY A 31 -17.17 -4.07 -6.97
CA GLY A 31 -18.35 -4.75 -6.45
C GLY A 31 -18.16 -5.49 -5.11
N TYR A 32 -16.92 -5.66 -4.62
CA TYR A 32 -16.66 -6.14 -3.26
C TYR A 32 -17.18 -5.18 -2.17
N ILE A 33 -17.32 -3.88 -2.46
CA ILE A 33 -17.88 -2.89 -1.53
C ILE A 33 -19.32 -3.27 -1.13
N LEU A 34 -20.07 -3.87 -2.04
CA LEU A 34 -21.46 -4.29 -1.81
C LEU A 34 -21.57 -5.44 -0.80
N HIS A 35 -20.47 -6.17 -0.58
CA HIS A 35 -20.39 -7.26 0.40
C HIS A 35 -19.94 -6.82 1.80
N ASN A 36 -19.61 -5.53 1.95
CA ASN A 36 -19.05 -5.04 3.19
C ASN A 36 -20.05 -5.12 4.36
N TYR A 37 -19.54 -5.09 5.58
CA TYR A 37 -20.34 -4.80 6.75
C TYR A 37 -20.38 -3.28 6.91
N PRO A 38 -21.53 -2.60 6.72
CA PRO A 38 -21.60 -1.14 6.73
C PRO A 38 -21.09 -0.52 8.03
N THR A 39 -21.12 -1.27 9.13
CA THR A 39 -20.59 -0.86 10.44
C THR A 39 -19.08 -0.59 10.41
N TYR A 40 -18.28 -1.37 9.68
CA TYR A 40 -16.83 -1.20 9.64
C TYR A 40 -16.40 0.17 9.11
N PRO A 41 -16.74 0.57 7.87
CA PRO A 41 -16.35 1.87 7.36
C PRO A 41 -16.98 3.01 8.15
N LYS A 42 -18.21 2.86 8.70
CA LYS A 42 -18.81 3.87 9.60
C LYS A 42 -17.97 4.07 10.86
N THR A 43 -17.58 2.99 11.53
CA THR A 43 -16.71 3.04 12.71
C THR A 43 -15.33 3.60 12.35
N VAL A 44 -14.74 3.19 11.23
CA VAL A 44 -13.44 3.73 10.79
C VAL A 44 -13.52 5.24 10.55
N LEU A 45 -14.56 5.73 9.90
CA LEU A 45 -14.76 7.16 9.66
C LEU A 45 -14.97 7.96 10.96
N ASN A 46 -15.60 7.35 11.97
CA ASN A 46 -15.83 7.96 13.27
C ASN A 46 -14.57 7.97 14.14
N ASP A 47 -13.89 6.83 14.25
CA ASP A 47 -12.78 6.63 15.18
C ASP A 47 -11.45 7.15 14.59
N PHE A 48 -11.33 7.15 13.26
CA PHE A 48 -10.14 7.59 12.52
C PHE A 48 -10.51 8.57 11.40
N PRO A 49 -11.13 9.73 11.71
CA PRO A 49 -11.47 10.72 10.68
C PRO A 49 -10.22 11.26 9.97
N ASN A 50 -9.09 11.29 10.68
CA ASN A 50 -7.77 11.55 10.15
C ASN A 50 -6.81 10.41 10.54
N LEU A 51 -6.06 9.88 9.57
CA LEU A 51 -5.03 8.87 9.80
C LEU A 51 -3.74 9.29 9.09
N ALA A 52 -2.65 9.44 9.86
CA ALA A 52 -1.35 9.92 9.37
C ALA A 52 -1.41 11.28 8.62
N GLY A 53 -2.33 12.17 9.01
CA GLY A 53 -2.54 13.46 8.36
C GLY A 53 -3.47 13.43 7.14
N VAL A 54 -4.06 12.28 6.81
CA VAL A 54 -4.98 12.13 5.67
C VAL A 54 -6.42 12.00 6.16
N ASP A 55 -7.32 12.76 5.55
CA ASP A 55 -8.77 12.57 5.73
C ASP A 55 -9.19 11.18 5.24
N MET A 56 -9.84 10.41 6.10
CA MET A 56 -10.20 9.02 5.81
C MET A 56 -11.25 8.90 4.71
N ARG A 57 -12.14 9.88 4.53
CA ARG A 57 -13.10 9.92 3.41
C ARG A 57 -12.37 10.03 2.08
N ILE A 58 -11.35 10.90 2.02
CA ILE A 58 -10.47 11.05 0.85
C ILE A 58 -9.69 9.74 0.62
N ALA A 59 -9.11 9.17 1.68
CA ALA A 59 -8.34 7.93 1.59
C ALA A 59 -9.20 6.76 1.07
N MET A 60 -10.41 6.57 1.59
CA MET A 60 -11.33 5.52 1.13
C MET A 60 -11.74 5.71 -0.33
N ARG A 61 -11.96 6.96 -0.77
CA ARG A 61 -12.24 7.27 -2.18
C ARG A 61 -11.07 6.91 -3.08
N GLN A 62 -9.85 7.22 -2.67
CA GLN A 62 -8.65 6.90 -3.44
C GLN A 62 -8.35 5.40 -3.43
N TYR A 63 -8.56 4.73 -2.29
CA TYR A 63 -8.27 3.32 -2.06
C TYR A 63 -9.52 2.58 -1.56
N PRO A 64 -10.46 2.19 -2.46
CA PRO A 64 -11.75 1.60 -2.09
C PRO A 64 -11.72 0.37 -1.18
N LYS A 65 -10.64 -0.42 -1.21
CA LYS A 65 -10.45 -1.55 -0.29
C LYS A 65 -10.38 -1.15 1.18
N LEU A 66 -10.06 0.11 1.49
CA LEU A 66 -10.08 0.61 2.86
C LEU A 66 -11.46 0.53 3.50
N MET A 67 -12.53 0.64 2.70
CA MET A 67 -13.89 0.45 3.22
C MET A 67 -14.08 -0.94 3.86
N MET A 68 -13.36 -1.95 3.39
CA MET A 68 -13.45 -3.33 3.87
C MET A 68 -12.62 -3.59 5.12
N THR A 69 -11.84 -2.61 5.58
CA THR A 69 -10.86 -2.80 6.66
C THR A 69 -11.55 -2.64 8.01
N SER A 70 -11.29 -3.56 8.94
CA SER A 70 -11.82 -3.43 10.29
C SER A 70 -11.07 -2.34 11.07
N PRO A 71 -11.75 -1.60 11.97
CA PRO A 71 -11.11 -0.63 12.87
C PRO A 71 -9.91 -1.21 13.64
N LYS A 72 -10.05 -2.44 14.13
CA LYS A 72 -9.01 -3.18 14.84
C LYS A 72 -7.76 -3.41 13.97
N ASN A 73 -7.94 -3.74 12.68
CA ASN A 73 -6.80 -3.96 11.80
C ASN A 73 -6.07 -2.65 11.48
N ILE A 74 -6.78 -1.53 11.36
CA ILE A 74 -6.14 -0.21 11.20
C ILE A 74 -5.22 0.08 12.38
N LEU A 75 -5.70 -0.06 13.61
CA LEU A 75 -4.91 0.15 14.82
C LEU A 75 -3.67 -0.75 14.87
N LYS A 76 -3.85 -2.06 14.60
CA LYS A 76 -2.74 -3.01 14.59
C LYS A 76 -1.69 -2.67 13.54
N ILE A 77 -2.11 -2.41 12.30
CA ILE A 77 -1.20 -2.05 11.21
C ILE A 77 -0.48 -0.76 11.56
N TYR A 78 -1.18 0.27 12.02
CA TYR A 78 -0.55 1.52 12.42
C TYR A 78 0.51 1.30 13.50
N GLY A 79 0.19 0.51 14.53
CA GLY A 79 1.14 0.12 15.58
C GLY A 79 2.39 -0.58 15.03
N ILE A 80 2.20 -1.55 14.11
CA ILE A 80 3.31 -2.23 13.42
C ILE A 80 4.16 -1.22 12.65
N LEU A 81 3.55 -0.32 11.86
CA LEU A 81 4.29 0.69 11.09
C LEU A 81 5.13 1.58 12.03
N LYS A 82 4.62 1.92 13.20
CA LYS A 82 5.37 2.70 14.20
C LYS A 82 6.49 1.91 14.89
N GLN A 83 6.31 0.62 15.13
CA GLN A 83 7.40 -0.25 15.65
C GLN A 83 8.59 -0.33 14.69
N PHE A 84 8.37 -0.14 13.40
CA PHE A 84 9.42 -0.09 12.36
C PHE A 84 9.89 1.34 12.03
N ASP A 85 9.59 2.32 12.89
CA ASP A 85 9.95 3.74 12.73
C ASP A 85 9.45 4.36 11.41
N ILE A 86 8.29 3.93 10.90
CA ILE A 86 7.72 4.47 9.68
C ILE A 86 6.98 5.78 9.99
N ALA A 87 7.55 6.88 9.47
CA ALA A 87 7.02 8.22 9.63
C ALA A 87 5.67 8.41 8.93
N ASP A 88 4.80 9.28 9.47
CA ASP A 88 3.48 9.54 8.90
C ASP A 88 3.53 10.10 7.48
N GLU A 89 4.61 10.80 7.14
CA GLU A 89 4.95 11.26 5.79
C GLU A 89 4.99 10.14 4.76
N VAL A 90 5.41 8.96 5.19
CA VAL A 90 5.51 7.77 4.36
C VAL A 90 4.17 7.06 4.32
N ILE A 91 3.50 6.94 5.47
CA ILE A 91 2.19 6.30 5.61
C ILE A 91 1.15 7.00 4.73
N ARG A 92 1.06 8.33 4.78
CA ARG A 92 0.09 9.11 4.00
C ARG A 92 0.20 8.94 2.49
N LYS A 93 1.39 8.61 1.99
CA LYS A 93 1.63 8.36 0.56
C LYS A 93 1.15 6.99 0.11
N GLN A 94 0.89 6.07 1.02
CA GLN A 94 0.57 4.67 0.71
C GLN A 94 -0.46 4.10 1.70
N MET A 95 -1.61 4.76 1.79
CA MET A 95 -2.72 4.36 2.68
C MET A 95 -3.30 2.99 2.34
N ASN A 96 -3.11 2.50 1.11
CA ASN A 96 -3.46 1.13 0.78
C ASN A 96 -2.71 0.08 1.63
N VAL A 97 -1.67 0.39 2.40
CA VAL A 97 -1.11 -0.62 3.33
C VAL A 97 -2.16 -1.13 4.33
N PHE A 98 -3.14 -0.31 4.71
CA PHE A 98 -4.13 -0.66 5.74
C PHE A 98 -5.16 -1.72 5.31
N HIS A 99 -5.31 -2.02 4.02
CA HIS A 99 -6.23 -3.10 3.59
C HIS A 99 -5.61 -4.51 3.67
N MET A 100 -4.32 -4.61 3.99
CA MET A 100 -3.63 -5.88 4.15
C MET A 100 -3.94 -6.50 5.53
N SER A 101 -3.60 -7.76 5.76
CA SER A 101 -3.65 -8.30 7.13
C SER A 101 -2.47 -7.74 7.94
N PRO A 102 -2.66 -7.45 9.25
CA PRO A 102 -1.57 -7.03 10.12
C PRO A 102 -0.36 -7.98 10.07
N GLU A 103 -0.63 -9.29 10.07
CA GLU A 103 0.39 -10.35 10.03
C GLU A 103 1.19 -10.29 8.73
N THR A 104 0.54 -9.97 7.60
CA THR A 104 1.23 -9.81 6.31
C THR A 104 2.11 -8.57 6.29
N VAL A 105 1.65 -7.46 6.88
CA VAL A 105 2.44 -6.22 6.96
C VAL A 105 3.69 -6.46 7.81
N GLN A 106 3.53 -7.08 8.98
CA GLN A 106 4.62 -7.43 9.87
C GLN A 106 5.63 -8.35 9.19
N LEU A 107 5.19 -9.49 8.65
CA LEU A 107 6.06 -10.46 7.98
C LEU A 107 6.88 -9.82 6.85
N ARG A 108 6.26 -8.93 6.06
CA ARG A 108 6.94 -8.26 4.95
C ARG A 108 7.97 -7.24 5.42
N LEU A 109 7.69 -6.52 6.50
CA LEU A 109 8.65 -5.58 7.09
C LEU A 109 9.83 -6.29 7.75
N GLU A 110 9.58 -7.38 8.48
CA GLU A 110 10.61 -8.25 9.06
C GLU A 110 11.49 -8.86 7.96
N GLY A 111 10.89 -9.34 6.86
CA GLY A 111 11.63 -9.85 5.71
C GLY A 111 12.53 -8.80 5.04
N ILE A 112 12.06 -7.56 4.94
CA ILE A 112 12.88 -6.44 4.43
C ILE A 112 14.02 -6.10 5.40
N GLN A 113 13.75 -6.07 6.70
CA GLN A 113 14.76 -5.77 7.73
C GLN A 113 15.87 -6.83 7.80
N SER A 114 15.50 -8.09 7.57
CA SER A 114 16.40 -9.24 7.67
C SER A 114 17.28 -9.43 6.43
N SER A 115 16.89 -8.86 5.28
CA SER A 115 17.66 -8.90 4.05
C SER A 115 18.77 -7.85 4.07
N SER A 116 20.04 -8.26 3.90
CA SER A 116 21.18 -7.35 3.77
C SER A 116 20.95 -6.27 2.71
N ASP A 117 20.37 -6.68 1.58
CA ASP A 117 20.20 -5.85 0.39
C ASP A 117 19.04 -4.85 0.56
N LEU A 118 18.01 -5.22 1.31
CA LEU A 118 16.80 -4.43 1.48
C LEU A 118 16.76 -3.62 2.78
N ARG A 119 17.59 -3.97 3.78
CA ARG A 119 17.60 -3.31 5.08
C ARG A 119 17.89 -1.81 4.98
N VAL A 120 18.76 -1.40 4.05
CA VAL A 120 19.07 0.01 3.80
C VAL A 120 17.84 0.81 3.36
N LEU A 121 16.86 0.13 2.77
CA LEU A 121 15.65 0.69 2.17
C LEU A 121 14.52 0.91 3.19
N LEU A 122 14.65 0.43 4.43
CA LEU A 122 13.65 0.65 5.48
C LEU A 122 13.35 2.13 5.72
N LYS A 123 14.37 2.99 5.59
CA LYS A 123 14.22 4.44 5.75
C LYS A 123 13.77 5.15 4.47
N HIS A 124 13.54 4.42 3.39
CA HIS A 124 13.21 5.03 2.11
C HIS A 124 11.74 5.51 2.10
N PRO A 125 11.44 6.70 1.54
CA PRO A 125 10.09 7.25 1.49
C PRO A 125 9.04 6.41 0.73
N ARG A 126 9.48 5.36 0.03
CA ARG A 126 8.62 4.43 -0.74
C ARG A 126 8.62 3.01 -0.18
N ILE A 127 9.12 2.79 1.03
CA ILE A 127 9.19 1.45 1.64
C ILE A 127 7.85 0.72 1.65
N LEU A 128 6.74 1.44 1.88
CA LEU A 128 5.40 0.86 1.86
C LEU A 128 4.97 0.38 0.47
N SER A 129 5.57 0.90 -0.61
CA SER A 129 5.34 0.37 -1.97
C SER A 129 5.89 -1.05 -2.09
N LEU A 130 7.06 -1.33 -1.49
CA LEU A 130 7.60 -2.68 -1.40
C LEU A 130 6.72 -3.59 -0.54
N VAL A 131 6.20 -3.07 0.57
CA VAL A 131 5.29 -3.85 1.42
C VAL A 131 4.03 -4.21 0.64
N VAL A 132 3.42 -3.27 -0.09
CA VAL A 132 2.20 -3.54 -0.86
C VAL A 132 2.47 -4.50 -2.03
N HIS A 133 3.56 -4.29 -2.77
CA HIS A 133 3.91 -5.05 -3.97
C HIS A 133 4.98 -6.12 -3.72
N HIS A 134 5.04 -6.69 -2.50
CA HIS A 134 6.16 -7.52 -2.04
C HIS A 134 6.54 -8.67 -2.96
N ASN A 135 5.59 -9.51 -3.38
CA ASN A 135 5.89 -10.66 -4.25
C ASN A 135 6.54 -10.21 -5.56
N ARG A 136 6.02 -9.12 -6.15
CA ARG A 136 6.57 -8.55 -7.38
C ARG A 136 7.94 -7.95 -7.16
N ALA A 137 8.12 -7.18 -6.09
CA ALA A 137 9.41 -6.60 -5.73
C ALA A 137 10.47 -7.69 -5.54
N LYS A 138 10.10 -8.80 -4.87
CA LYS A 138 10.97 -9.96 -4.67
C LYS A 138 11.33 -10.64 -5.99
N SER A 139 10.36 -10.96 -6.84
CA SER A 139 10.61 -11.56 -8.16
C SER A 139 11.50 -10.68 -9.04
N ARG A 140 11.27 -9.36 -9.03
CA ARG A 140 12.09 -8.40 -9.77
C ARG A 140 13.52 -8.32 -9.25
N LEU A 141 13.69 -8.31 -7.92
CA LEU A 141 15.02 -8.34 -7.30
C LEU A 141 15.78 -9.62 -7.69
N SER A 142 15.14 -10.79 -7.58
CA SER A 142 15.75 -12.06 -7.97
C SER A 142 16.14 -12.09 -9.44
N PHE A 143 15.32 -11.52 -10.32
CA PHE A 143 15.63 -11.40 -11.74
C PHE A 143 16.83 -10.48 -12.00
N LEU A 144 16.90 -9.31 -11.35
CA LEU A 144 18.04 -8.41 -11.49
C LEU A 144 19.35 -9.02 -10.94
N GLN A 145 19.26 -9.79 -9.86
CA GLN A 145 20.39 -10.54 -9.31
C GLN A 145 20.90 -11.61 -10.28
N GLN A 146 20.00 -12.31 -10.99
CA GLN A 146 20.38 -13.27 -12.04
C GLN A 146 21.09 -12.59 -13.22
N LEU A 147 20.74 -11.35 -13.53
CA LEU A 147 21.42 -10.52 -14.54
C LEU A 147 22.71 -9.87 -14.03
N GLN A 148 23.12 -10.14 -12.79
CA GLN A 148 24.30 -9.56 -12.13
C GLN A 148 24.30 -8.01 -12.04
N LEU A 149 23.12 -7.39 -12.15
CA LEU A 149 22.97 -5.95 -11.99
C LEU A 149 23.05 -5.60 -10.49
N LYS A 150 23.89 -4.62 -10.16
CA LYS A 150 24.17 -4.24 -8.76
C LYS A 150 23.30 -3.07 -8.29
N CYS A 151 22.81 -2.25 -9.21
CA CYS A 151 21.99 -1.09 -8.94
C CYS A 151 20.54 -1.36 -9.34
N ALA A 152 19.64 -1.38 -8.36
CA ALA A 152 18.21 -1.52 -8.57
C ALA A 152 17.46 -0.42 -7.83
N SER A 153 16.87 0.52 -8.58
CA SER A 153 16.10 1.60 -7.96
C SER A 153 14.81 1.07 -7.34
N LEU A 154 14.45 1.58 -6.16
CA LEU A 154 13.24 1.18 -5.42
C LEU A 154 11.96 1.51 -6.18
N ILE A 155 12.02 2.52 -7.04
CA ILE A 155 10.92 2.92 -7.91
C ILE A 155 10.55 1.77 -8.85
N ILE A 156 11.56 1.07 -9.38
CA ILE A 156 11.43 -0.01 -10.35
C ILE A 156 11.04 -1.33 -9.66
N LEU A 157 11.57 -1.60 -8.47
CA LEU A 157 11.16 -2.76 -7.67
C LEU A 157 9.71 -2.63 -7.17
N GLY A 158 9.33 -1.44 -6.72
CA GLY A 158 8.04 -1.19 -6.09
C GLY A 158 6.91 -0.75 -7.03
N THR A 159 7.14 -0.54 -8.33
CA THR A 159 6.10 -0.07 -9.26
C THR A 159 5.04 -1.13 -9.56
N GLY A 160 3.79 -0.66 -9.65
CA GLY A 160 2.61 -1.44 -10.02
C GLY A 160 2.55 -1.82 -11.51
N VAL A 161 3.41 -1.26 -12.36
CA VAL A 161 3.38 -1.45 -13.81
C VAL A 161 4.54 -2.35 -14.25
N ASN A 162 4.30 -3.32 -15.14
CA ASN A 162 5.33 -4.23 -15.64
C ASN A 162 6.16 -3.61 -16.77
N GLU A 163 5.52 -2.83 -17.65
CA GLU A 163 6.18 -2.13 -18.77
C GLU A 163 7.38 -1.30 -18.30
N ASP A 164 7.22 -0.49 -17.24
CA ASP A 164 8.31 0.28 -16.63
C ASP A 164 9.53 -0.58 -16.22
N PHE A 165 9.28 -1.81 -15.77
CA PHE A 165 10.34 -2.73 -15.35
C PHE A 165 11.00 -3.40 -16.57
N ASP A 166 10.19 -3.82 -17.55
CA ASP A 166 10.67 -4.49 -18.74
C ASP A 166 11.51 -3.53 -19.61
N ASP A 167 11.10 -2.26 -19.70
CA ASP A 167 11.88 -1.22 -20.36
C ASP A 167 13.20 -0.95 -19.63
N TYR A 168 13.18 -0.87 -18.28
CA TYR A 168 14.41 -0.71 -17.49
C TYR A 168 15.40 -1.86 -17.72
N VAL A 169 14.91 -3.09 -17.76
CA VAL A 169 15.73 -4.28 -18.04
C VAL A 169 16.27 -4.24 -19.48
N ARG A 170 15.43 -3.92 -20.46
CA ARG A 170 15.82 -3.86 -21.87
C ARG A 170 16.89 -2.80 -22.12
N GLU A 171 16.81 -1.67 -21.44
CA GLU A 171 17.82 -0.61 -21.51
C GLU A 171 19.13 -0.98 -20.80
N GLY A 172 19.17 -2.03 -19.97
CA GLY A 172 20.38 -2.50 -19.29
C GLY A 172 21.00 -1.48 -18.33
N LYS A 173 20.21 -0.52 -17.83
CA LYS A 173 20.73 0.58 -17.00
C LYS A 173 21.09 0.07 -15.60
N ASP A 174 22.37 -0.22 -15.35
CA ASP A 174 22.92 -0.46 -14.01
C ASP A 174 23.17 0.87 -13.26
N ILE A 175 22.15 1.72 -13.17
CA ILE A 175 22.27 3.08 -12.63
C ILE A 175 21.17 3.33 -11.60
N ASN A 176 21.57 3.78 -10.41
CA ASN A 176 20.61 4.26 -9.41
C ASN A 176 19.92 5.53 -9.92
N LYS A 177 18.58 5.61 -9.82
CA LYS A 177 17.84 6.84 -10.15
C LYS A 177 18.32 7.97 -9.22
N ASP A 178 18.47 9.19 -9.76
CA ASP A 178 18.95 10.36 -9.02
C ASP A 178 18.22 10.59 -7.69
N LYS A 179 16.91 10.33 -7.66
CA LYS A 179 16.08 10.46 -6.44
C LYS A 179 16.51 9.51 -5.33
N ASP A 180 16.91 8.28 -5.68
CA ASP A 180 17.35 7.28 -4.72
C ASP A 180 18.75 7.65 -4.19
N VAL A 181 19.63 8.14 -5.07
CA VAL A 181 20.97 8.64 -4.72
C VAL A 181 20.91 9.86 -3.80
N VAL A 182 20.08 10.86 -4.13
CA VAL A 182 19.87 12.05 -3.28
C VAL A 182 19.28 11.67 -1.92
N THR A 183 18.35 10.71 -1.89
CA THR A 183 17.77 10.22 -0.62
C THR A 183 18.82 9.50 0.22
N PHE A 184 19.72 8.74 -0.41
CA PHE A 184 20.83 8.09 0.27
C PHE A 184 21.83 9.12 0.83
N PHE A 185 22.20 10.14 0.06
CA PHE A 185 23.14 11.17 0.49
C PHE A 185 22.60 12.02 1.65
N LYS A 186 21.34 12.48 1.59
CA LYS A 186 20.68 13.22 2.69
C LYS A 186 20.67 12.50 4.05
N LYS A 187 20.95 11.20 4.06
CA LYS A 187 21.00 10.38 5.28
C LYS A 187 22.42 10.22 5.83
N HIS A 188 23.45 10.32 4.98
CA HIS A 188 24.84 10.05 5.36
C HIS A 188 25.68 11.33 5.45
N PHE A 189 25.17 12.45 4.94
CA PHE A 189 25.73 13.80 5.03
C PHE A 189 24.62 14.77 5.39
#